data_AF-A0A930F683-F1
#
_entry.id   AF-A0A930F683-F1
#
_cell.length_a   1.000
_cell.length_b   1.000
_cell.length_c   1.000
_cell.angle_alpha   90.00
_cell.angle_beta   90.00
_cell.angle_gamma   90.00
#
_symmetry.space_group_name_H-M   'P 1'
#
loop_
_entity.id
_entity.type
_entity.pdbx_description
1 polymer ?
#
loop_
_entity_poly.entity_id
_entity_poly.type
_entity_poly.pdbx_seq_one_letter_code
_entity_poly.pdbx_strand_id
1 'polypeptide(L)'
;MKKVFVKATVVATMLVSMSGIGFAYDSYRPYHYDHATVGQKFNRFEMVTEYVGGHYLRDEQANVYSFRYADGTMCHVVAGRDGIVKRIYVTTP
;
A
#
# COMPACT_ATOMS: atom_id res chain seq x y z
N MET A 1 -7.82 24.09 -42.78
CA MET A 1 -6.69 23.53 -41.99
C MET A 1 -6.65 24.05 -40.53
N LYS A 2 -6.87 25.36 -40.26
CA LYS A 2 -6.88 25.90 -38.88
C LYS A 2 -7.85 25.19 -37.90
N LYS A 3 -9.04 24.79 -38.36
CA LYS A 3 -10.06 24.12 -37.52
C LYS A 3 -9.69 22.69 -37.08
N VAL A 4 -8.79 22.01 -37.80
CA VAL A 4 -8.34 20.64 -37.46
C VAL A 4 -7.30 20.68 -36.36
N PHE A 5 -6.38 21.64 -36.43
CA PHE A 5 -5.39 21.89 -35.38
C PHE A 5 -6.04 22.22 -34.04
N VAL A 6 -7.02 23.14 -34.02
CA VAL A 6 -7.73 23.50 -32.78
C VAL A 6 -8.42 22.29 -32.15
N LYS A 7 -9.04 21.42 -32.95
CA LYS A 7 -9.69 20.20 -32.45
C LYS A 7 -8.67 19.20 -31.87
N ALA A 8 -7.54 19.02 -32.54
CA ALA A 8 -6.47 18.15 -32.05
C ALA A 8 -5.87 18.66 -30.74
N THR A 9 -5.67 19.97 -30.60
CA THR A 9 -5.16 20.58 -29.37
C THR A 9 -6.12 20.40 -28.20
N VAL A 10 -7.43 20.61 -28.41
CA VAL A 10 -8.43 20.43 -27.33
C VAL A 10 -8.48 18.98 -26.85
N VAL A 11 -8.41 18.01 -27.76
CA VAL A 11 -8.37 16.58 -27.42
C VAL A 11 -7.09 16.23 -26.67
N ALA A 12 -5.94 16.77 -27.09
CA ALA A 12 -4.68 16.58 -26.38
C ALA A 12 -4.70 17.18 -24.97
N THR A 13 -5.24 18.38 -24.79
CA THR A 13 -5.37 19.01 -23.46
C THR A 13 -6.30 18.21 -22.55
N MET A 14 -7.40 17.66 -23.10
CA MET A 14 -8.29 16.78 -22.34
C MET A 14 -7.59 15.48 -21.90
N LEU A 15 -6.85 14.83 -22.80
CA LEU A 15 -6.08 13.62 -22.49
C LEU A 15 -5.01 13.87 -21.42
N VAL A 16 -4.29 15.00 -21.50
CA VAL A 16 -3.32 15.40 -20.46
C VAL A 16 -4.01 15.68 -19.13
N SER A 17 -5.19 16.33 -19.13
CA SER A 17 -5.95 16.57 -17.90
C SER A 17 -6.50 15.30 -17.25
N MET A 18 -6.71 14.23 -18.02
CA MET A 18 -7.10 12.91 -17.50
C MET A 18 -5.92 12.05 -17.06
N SER A 19 -4.70 12.35 -17.53
CA SER A 19 -3.48 11.62 -17.14
C SER A 19 -3.01 11.92 -15.70
N GLY A 20 -3.62 12.89 -15.03
CA GLY A 20 -3.36 13.23 -13.62
C GLY A 20 -4.12 12.40 -12.58
N ILE A 21 -5.05 11.52 -12.99
CA ILE A 21 -5.79 10.64 -12.08
C ILE A 21 -5.07 9.28 -11.98
N GLY A 22 -3.77 9.33 -11.72
CA GLY A 22 -3.05 8.20 -11.16
C GLY A 22 -2.72 8.60 -9.74
N PHE A 23 -3.56 8.21 -8.78
CA PHE A 23 -3.12 8.14 -7.39
C PHE A 23 -1.91 7.20 -7.39
N ALA A 24 -0.72 7.78 -7.41
CA ALA A 24 0.51 7.04 -7.29
C ALA A 24 0.53 6.55 -5.84
N TYR A 25 -0.08 5.40 -5.60
CA TYR A 25 0.00 4.73 -4.32
C TYR A 25 1.48 4.49 -4.04
N ASP A 26 2.05 5.26 -3.12
CA ASP A 26 3.45 5.11 -2.74
C ASP A 26 3.57 3.87 -1.84
N SER A 27 4.08 2.79 -2.41
CA SER A 27 4.41 1.58 -1.67
C SER A 27 5.88 1.60 -1.23
N TYR A 28 6.12 1.45 0.07
CA TYR A 28 7.46 1.39 0.64
C TYR A 28 7.58 0.30 1.72
N ARG A 29 8.83 0.02 2.12
CA ARG A 29 9.17 -1.08 3.03
C ARG A 29 9.93 -0.55 4.25
N PRO A 30 9.24 -0.04 5.26
CA PRO A 30 9.90 0.47 6.45
C PRO A 30 10.43 -0.68 7.32
N TYR A 31 11.43 -0.37 8.15
CA TYR A 31 11.92 -1.29 9.18
C TYR A 31 10.97 -1.34 10.39
N HIS A 32 10.33 -0.21 10.68
CA HIS A 32 9.39 -0.05 11.78
C HIS A 32 8.18 0.76 11.29
N TYR A 33 6.99 0.31 11.65
CA TYR A 33 5.76 1.04 11.39
C TYR A 33 4.74 0.70 12.48
N ASP A 34 4.28 1.73 13.19
CA ASP A 34 3.32 1.59 14.28
C ASP A 34 3.83 0.59 15.35
N HIS A 35 3.09 -0.49 15.63
CA HIS A 35 3.48 -1.52 16.58
C HIS A 35 4.23 -2.71 15.95
N ALA A 36 4.68 -2.59 14.69
CA ALA A 36 5.46 -3.60 14.00
C ALA A 36 6.90 -3.16 13.78
N THR A 37 7.85 -4.00 14.20
CA THR A 37 9.30 -3.81 13.97
C THR A 37 9.90 -5.07 13.40
N VAL A 38 10.59 -4.96 12.25
CA VAL A 38 11.31 -6.09 11.65
C VAL A 38 12.30 -6.69 12.67
N GLY A 39 12.32 -8.01 12.77
CA GLY A 39 13.16 -8.75 13.72
C GLY A 39 12.62 -8.84 15.15
N GLN A 40 11.46 -8.24 15.45
CA GLN A 40 10.81 -8.34 16.76
C GLN A 40 9.53 -9.18 16.69
N LYS A 41 9.09 -9.68 17.86
CA LYS A 41 7.80 -10.35 17.98
C LYS A 41 6.67 -9.38 17.65
N PHE A 42 5.71 -9.86 16.87
CA PHE A 42 4.53 -9.11 16.48
C PHE A 42 3.31 -9.55 17.27
N ASN A 43 2.59 -8.58 17.83
CA ASN A 43 1.27 -8.79 18.39
C ASN A 43 0.24 -8.02 17.57
N ARG A 44 -0.55 -8.74 16.76
CA ARG A 44 -1.57 -8.10 15.90
C ARG A 44 -2.63 -7.31 16.67
N PHE A 45 -2.83 -7.60 17.95
CA PHE A 45 -3.83 -6.93 18.78
C PHE A 45 -3.33 -5.60 19.36
N GLU A 46 -2.04 -5.30 19.24
CA GLU A 46 -1.47 -4.00 19.60
C GLU A 46 -1.61 -2.97 18.48
N MET A 47 -1.96 -3.39 17.27
CA MET A 47 -2.24 -2.48 16.16
C MET A 47 -3.53 -1.71 16.45
N VAL A 48 -3.43 -0.40 16.64
CA VAL A 48 -4.57 0.49 16.97
C VAL A 48 -5.31 0.91 15.68
N THR A 49 -5.55 -0.04 14.78
CA THR A 49 -6.11 0.19 13.44
C THR A 49 -7.05 -0.91 12.98
N GLU A 50 -7.79 -0.66 11.90
CA GLU A 50 -8.75 -1.61 11.34
C GLU A 50 -8.00 -2.84 10.78
N TYR A 51 -8.23 -4.02 11.36
CA TYR A 51 -7.78 -5.26 10.76
C TYR A 51 -8.67 -5.64 9.58
N VAL A 52 -8.14 -5.52 8.37
CA VAL A 52 -8.90 -5.78 7.13
C VAL A 52 -8.78 -7.22 6.64
N GLY A 53 -7.84 -8.00 7.19
CA GLY A 53 -7.70 -9.41 6.88
C GLY A 53 -6.27 -9.91 6.87
N GLY A 54 -6.10 -11.16 6.47
CA GLY A 54 -4.80 -11.79 6.42
C GLY A 54 -4.84 -13.11 5.67
N HIS A 55 -3.67 -13.56 5.24
CA HIS A 55 -3.51 -14.83 4.54
C HIS A 55 -2.16 -15.47 4.88
N TYR A 56 -2.06 -16.77 4.63
CA TYR A 56 -0.85 -17.53 4.88
C TYR A 56 -0.03 -17.66 3.59
N LEU A 57 1.25 -17.31 3.66
CA LEU A 57 2.23 -17.54 2.61
C LEU A 57 2.96 -18.84 2.90
N ARG A 58 2.57 -19.90 2.18
CA ARG A 58 3.10 -21.26 2.37
C ARG A 58 4.61 -21.33 2.13
N ASP A 59 5.10 -20.70 1.07
CA ASP A 59 6.51 -20.77 0.67
C ASP A 59 7.45 -20.15 1.71
N GLU A 60 6.94 -19.17 2.47
CA GLU A 60 7.71 -18.46 3.49
C GLU A 60 7.42 -18.92 4.91
N GLN A 61 6.46 -19.84 5.06
CA GLN A 61 5.86 -20.24 6.34
C GLN A 61 5.52 -19.02 7.22
N ALA A 62 4.85 -18.03 6.63
CA ALA A 62 4.57 -16.74 7.25
C ALA A 62 3.11 -16.35 7.11
N ASN A 63 2.58 -15.62 8.09
CA ASN A 63 1.27 -15.00 8.04
C ASN A 63 1.41 -13.54 7.64
N VAL A 64 0.55 -13.09 6.73
CA VAL A 64 0.39 -11.68 6.36
C VAL A 64 -0.82 -11.15 7.10
N TYR A 65 -0.62 -10.08 7.86
CA TYR A 65 -1.69 -9.35 8.53
C TYR A 65 -1.82 -7.97 7.89
N SER A 66 -3.02 -7.60 7.49
CA SER A 66 -3.29 -6.37 6.76
C SER A 66 -4.15 -5.44 7.61
N PHE A 67 -3.75 -4.18 7.67
CA PHE A 67 -4.37 -3.15 8.48
C PHE A 67 -4.64 -1.90 7.64
N ARG A 68 -5.78 -1.25 7.88
CA ARG A 68 -6.15 0.01 7.25
C ARG A 68 -6.19 1.13 8.29
N TYR A 69 -5.53 2.23 7.96
CA TYR A 69 -5.47 3.46 8.75
C TYR A 69 -6.56 4.43 8.28
N ALA A 70 -6.93 5.38 9.14
CA ALA A 70 -8.02 6.33 8.87
C ALA A 70 -7.76 7.25 7.66
N ASP A 71 -6.49 7.49 7.34
CA ASP A 71 -6.05 8.23 6.17
C ASP A 71 -6.13 7.41 4.86
N GLY A 72 -6.47 6.12 4.94
CA GLY A 72 -6.49 5.20 3.81
C GLY A 72 -5.18 4.44 3.59
N THR A 73 -4.15 4.69 4.39
CA THR A 73 -2.89 3.95 4.34
C THR A 73 -3.12 2.48 4.68
N MET A 74 -2.50 1.58 3.91
CA MET A 74 -2.55 0.14 4.09
C MET A 74 -1.20 -0.37 4.60
N CYS A 75 -1.19 -1.07 5.72
CA CYS A 75 0.00 -1.73 6.25
C CYS A 75 -0.16 -3.25 6.21
N HIS A 76 0.83 -3.94 5.62
CA HIS A 76 0.92 -5.38 5.61
C HIS A 76 2.15 -5.82 6.41
N VAL A 77 1.90 -6.53 7.51
CA VAL A 77 2.95 -7.09 8.36
C VAL A 77 3.08 -8.58 8.04
N VAL A 78 4.26 -8.98 7.56
CA VAL A 78 4.60 -10.39 7.30
C VAL A 78 5.33 -10.93 8.52
N ALA A 79 4.69 -11.79 9.29
CA ALA A 79 5.28 -12.42 10.47
C ALA A 79 5.54 -13.91 10.23
N GLY A 80 6.71 -14.40 10.61
CA GLY A 80 7.04 -15.82 10.56
C GLY A 80 6.17 -16.64 11.52
N ARG A 81 6.28 -17.97 11.40
CA ARG A 81 5.64 -18.92 12.33
C ARG A 81 6.06 -18.72 13.80
N ASP A 82 7.27 -18.21 14.02
CA ASP A 82 7.81 -17.80 15.32
C ASP A 82 7.19 -16.50 15.86
N GLY A 83 6.34 -15.85 15.07
CA GLY A 83 5.73 -14.57 15.39
C GLY A 83 6.66 -13.37 15.18
N ILE A 84 7.85 -13.57 14.59
CA ILE A 84 8.81 -12.49 14.34
C ILE A 84 8.47 -11.79 13.02
N VAL A 85 8.43 -10.45 13.01
CA VAL A 85 8.22 -9.68 11.78
C VAL A 85 9.40 -9.89 10.84
N LYS A 86 9.12 -10.42 9.65
CA LYS A 86 10.08 -10.55 8.56
C LYS A 86 10.14 -9.28 7.73
N ARG A 87 8.98 -8.73 7.39
CA ARG A 87 8.84 -7.59 6.47
C ARG A 87 7.58 -6.79 6.78
N ILE A 88 7.64 -5.51 6.47
CA ILE A 88 6.51 -4.58 6.52
C ILE A 88 6.38 -3.95 5.13
N TYR A 89 5.16 -3.86 4.62
CA TYR A 89 4.82 -3.14 3.39
C TYR A 89 3.77 -2.10 3.73
N VAL A 90 4.03 -0.84 3.40
CA VAL A 90 3.08 0.25 3.60
C VAL A 90 2.74 0.83 2.24
N THR A 91 1.46 1.08 1.99
CA THR A 91 0.96 1.72 0.78
C THR A 91 0.10 2.90 1.19
N THR A 92 0.53 4.12 0.87
CA THR A 92 -0.24 5.34 1.12
C THR A 92 -1.17 5.64 -0.06
N PRO A 93 -2.31 6.32 0.18
CA PRO A 93 -3.26 6.72 -0.87
C PRO A 93 -2.67 7.64 -1.94
#